data_AF-A0A7J3A8I0-F1
#
_entry.id   AF-A0A7J3A8I0-F1
#
_cell.length_a   1.000
_cell.length_b   1.000
_cell.length_c   1.000
_cell.angle_alpha   90.00
_cell.angle_beta   90.00
_cell.angle_gamma   90.00
#
_symmetry.space_group_name_H-M   'P 1'
#
loop_
_entity.id
_entity.type
_entity.pdbx_description
1 polymer ?
#
loop_
_entity_poly.entity_id
_entity_poly.type
_entity_poly.pdbx_seq_one_letter_code
_entity_poly.pdbx_strand_id
1 'polypeptide(L)'
;MSNGQSKLKKCERCGKYKRKLYSIENRMICSDCVRGIAFHEVFKDGFRDPSLRGDVIVVGMDIGNMTWFNPFTHAWMYPFVLWMFFKTRGLTFYLDDLKPAWKYKTPLDKVLDVYIKEEVFRIVKSDGKEIIVEGDALKEMLTKYGDRPDVFELVEAWVQGLIISKLHEDADAPDFRAVNAIINAISDKLIDTNGNIDGEPYTKIASYKCKMCGAVLATKEDMRKHLMTVHRVPSDEVMMHVEEEGIVIGYLLDYEYLLDALKREGVSPERFVERMQRFGILAHEDPDTPWIHERDGKRYLIVHPAWVRVIARTKIYERELLRGRERVV
;
A
#
# COMPACT_ATOMS: atom_id res chain seq x y z
N MET A 1 -21.16 20.45 36.02
CA MET A 1 -20.86 19.77 34.74
C MET A 1 -20.34 18.38 35.05
N SER A 2 -21.21 17.38 34.99
CA SER A 2 -20.82 15.98 35.23
C SER A 2 -19.99 15.48 34.05
N ASN A 3 -18.72 15.15 34.30
CA ASN A 3 -17.86 14.40 33.37
C ASN A 3 -18.50 13.03 33.10
N GLY A 4 -19.44 12.98 32.15
CA GLY A 4 -20.06 11.75 31.69
C GLY A 4 -19.01 10.90 31.00
N GLN A 5 -18.43 9.94 31.71
CA GLN A 5 -17.60 8.91 31.10
C GLN A 5 -18.46 8.18 30.06
N SER A 6 -18.16 8.41 28.78
CA SER A 6 -18.87 7.71 27.70
C SER A 6 -18.59 6.22 27.83
N LYS A 7 -19.67 5.42 27.88
CA LYS A 7 -19.57 3.97 28.04
C LYS A 7 -18.89 3.39 26.81
N LEU A 8 -17.87 2.57 27.02
CA LEU A 8 -17.23 1.82 25.95
C LEU A 8 -18.28 0.93 25.25
N LYS A 9 -18.31 0.99 23.92
CA LYS A 9 -19.18 0.15 23.07
C LYS A 9 -18.30 -0.74 22.19
N LYS A 10 -18.79 -1.93 21.86
CA LYS A 10 -18.07 -2.90 21.03
C LYS A 10 -18.22 -2.52 19.55
N CYS A 11 -17.11 -2.43 18.82
CA CYS A 11 -17.13 -2.28 17.36
C CYS A 11 -17.63 -3.58 16.73
N GLU A 12 -18.60 -3.51 15.83
CA GLU A 12 -19.19 -4.69 15.17
C GLU A 12 -18.29 -5.30 14.09
N ARG A 13 -17.21 -4.61 13.69
CA ARG A 13 -16.21 -5.11 12.73
C ARG A 13 -15.02 -5.77 13.41
N CYS A 14 -14.22 -5.03 14.18
CA CYS A 14 -13.02 -5.60 14.82
C CYS A 14 -13.28 -6.23 16.20
N GLY A 15 -14.51 -6.13 16.73
CA GLY A 15 -14.85 -6.67 18.05
C GLY A 15 -14.22 -5.96 19.26
N LYS A 16 -13.35 -4.96 19.05
CA LYS A 16 -12.70 -4.20 20.12
C LYS A 16 -13.67 -3.17 20.74
N TYR A 17 -13.53 -2.93 22.05
CA TYR A 17 -14.27 -1.87 22.75
C TYR A 17 -13.67 -0.49 22.46
N LYS A 18 -14.49 0.46 22.04
CA LYS A 18 -14.08 1.79 21.59
C LYS A 18 -15.00 2.86 22.19
N ARG A 19 -14.44 4.06 22.37
CA ARG A 19 -15.18 5.25 22.86
C ARG A 19 -15.90 6.01 21.76
N LYS A 20 -15.51 5.79 20.50
CA LYS A 20 -16.09 6.48 19.33
C LYS A 20 -16.44 5.41 18.30
N LEU A 21 -17.71 5.36 17.93
CA LEU A 21 -18.26 4.52 16.88
C LEU A 21 -19.11 5.37 15.94
N TYR A 22 -19.25 4.90 14.71
CA TYR A 22 -20.01 5.52 13.64
C TYR A 22 -20.98 4.50 13.07
N SER A 23 -22.21 4.91 12.78
CA SER A 23 -23.17 4.05 12.08
C SER A 23 -22.82 4.01 10.59
N ILE A 24 -22.38 2.86 10.10
CA ILE A 24 -22.02 2.59 8.71
C ILE A 24 -22.79 1.34 8.28
N GLU A 25 -23.70 1.47 7.30
CA GLU A 25 -24.51 0.34 6.81
C GLU A 25 -25.24 -0.42 7.93
N ASN A 26 -25.83 0.33 8.88
CA ASN A 26 -26.50 -0.19 10.07
C ASN A 26 -25.58 -0.96 11.04
N ARG A 27 -24.26 -0.75 10.96
CA ARG A 27 -23.27 -1.30 11.89
C ARG A 27 -22.52 -0.19 12.62
N MET A 28 -22.20 -0.41 13.89
CA MET A 28 -21.42 0.46 14.75
C MET A 28 -19.93 0.17 14.60
N ILE A 29 -19.25 0.98 13.78
CA ILE A 29 -17.87 0.76 13.35
C ILE A 29 -16.95 1.82 13.97
N CYS A 30 -15.76 1.43 14.44
CA CYS A 30 -14.77 2.37 14.99
C CYS A 30 -13.99 3.09 13.89
N SER A 31 -13.37 4.23 14.22
CA SER A 31 -12.57 5.03 13.26
C SER A 31 -11.53 4.22 12.51
N ASP A 32 -10.82 3.32 13.22
CA ASP A 32 -9.78 2.49 12.62
C ASP A 32 -10.42 1.62 11.53
N CYS A 33 -11.51 0.93 11.88
CA CYS A 33 -12.28 0.13 10.93
C CYS A 33 -12.87 0.90 9.74
N VAL A 34 -13.22 2.18 9.92
CA VAL A 34 -13.63 3.03 8.80
C VAL A 34 -12.46 3.29 7.87
N ARG A 35 -11.26 3.54 8.43
CA ARG A 35 -10.03 3.72 7.65
C ARG A 35 -9.67 2.46 6.89
N GLY A 36 -9.80 1.27 7.48
CA GLY A 36 -9.54 0.04 6.75
C GLY A 36 -10.54 -0.24 5.63
N ILE A 37 -11.82 0.13 5.81
CA ILE A 37 -12.80 0.13 4.69
C ILE A 37 -12.30 1.08 3.59
N ALA A 38 -12.00 2.33 3.94
CA ALA A 38 -11.54 3.33 2.99
C ALA A 38 -10.26 2.90 2.26
N PHE A 39 -9.30 2.27 2.96
CA PHE A 39 -8.05 1.79 2.38
C PHE A 39 -8.30 0.68 1.36
N HIS A 40 -9.20 -0.25 1.68
CA HIS A 40 -9.61 -1.30 0.76
C HIS A 40 -10.29 -0.74 -0.49
N GLU A 41 -11.22 0.21 -0.34
CA GLU A 41 -11.87 0.87 -1.48
C GLU A 41 -10.85 1.60 -2.37
N VAL A 42 -9.87 2.29 -1.77
CA VAL A 42 -8.78 2.92 -2.54
C VAL A 42 -7.94 1.89 -3.29
N PHE A 43 -7.69 0.72 -2.71
CA PHE A 43 -6.98 -0.36 -3.41
C PHE A 43 -7.78 -0.89 -4.62
N LYS A 44 -9.08 -1.09 -4.42
CA LYS A 44 -10.00 -1.60 -5.42
C LYS A 44 -10.18 -0.63 -6.59
N ASP A 45 -10.47 0.64 -6.28
CA ASP A 45 -10.72 1.67 -7.28
C ASP A 45 -9.42 2.25 -7.86
N GLY A 46 -8.37 2.34 -7.04
CA GLY A 46 -7.08 2.92 -7.41
C GLY A 46 -6.40 2.17 -8.54
N PHE A 47 -6.69 0.88 -8.71
CA PHE A 47 -6.23 0.14 -9.88
C PHE A 47 -6.86 0.65 -11.19
N ARG A 48 -8.14 1.05 -11.13
CA ARG A 48 -8.86 1.57 -12.30
C ARG A 48 -8.41 3.00 -12.62
N ASP A 49 -8.09 3.80 -11.60
CA ASP A 49 -7.57 5.16 -11.71
C ASP A 49 -6.13 5.21 -12.26
N PRO A 50 -5.89 5.74 -13.46
CA PRO A 50 -4.54 5.85 -14.04
C PRO A 50 -3.54 6.61 -13.17
N SER A 51 -4.00 7.56 -12.34
CA SER A 51 -3.14 8.39 -11.48
C SER A 51 -2.67 7.68 -10.21
N LEU A 52 -3.40 6.65 -9.76
CA LEU A 52 -3.07 5.86 -8.56
C LEU A 52 -2.67 4.42 -8.86
N ARG A 53 -2.86 3.94 -10.09
CA ARG A 53 -2.62 2.55 -10.47
C ARG A 53 -1.21 2.07 -10.15
N GLY A 54 -0.19 2.87 -10.50
CA GLY A 54 1.19 2.56 -10.18
C GLY A 54 1.41 2.50 -8.67
N ASP A 55 0.79 3.41 -7.92
CA ASP A 55 0.94 3.47 -6.48
C ASP A 55 0.33 2.27 -5.76
N VAL A 56 -0.88 1.85 -6.15
CA VAL A 56 -1.51 0.66 -5.54
C VAL A 56 -0.75 -0.63 -5.85
N ILE A 57 -0.08 -0.71 -7.01
CA ILE A 57 0.79 -1.85 -7.34
C ILE A 57 2.01 -1.86 -6.42
N VAL A 58 2.71 -0.73 -6.27
CA VAL A 58 3.87 -0.61 -5.36
C VAL A 58 3.48 -0.93 -3.92
N VAL A 59 2.39 -0.34 -3.42
CA VAL A 59 1.89 -0.62 -2.07
C VAL A 59 1.46 -2.09 -1.94
N GLY A 60 0.87 -2.68 -2.98
CA GLY A 60 0.51 -4.10 -3.02
C GLY A 60 1.73 -5.02 -2.92
N MET A 61 2.81 -4.71 -3.64
CA MET A 61 4.10 -5.42 -3.55
C MET A 61 4.67 -5.35 -2.14
N ASP A 62 4.68 -4.17 -1.53
CA ASP A 62 5.16 -3.97 -0.16
C ASP A 62 4.34 -4.76 0.87
N ILE A 63 3.01 -4.75 0.73
CA ILE A 63 2.11 -5.55 1.58
C ILE A 63 2.39 -7.04 1.39
N GLY A 64 2.56 -7.49 0.14
CA GLY A 64 2.95 -8.85 -0.21
C GLY A 64 4.24 -9.28 0.48
N ASN A 65 5.32 -8.53 0.24
CA ASN A 65 6.63 -8.76 0.83
C ASN A 65 6.60 -8.77 2.37
N MET A 66 5.82 -7.87 2.98
CA MET A 66 5.67 -7.82 4.44
C MET A 66 5.00 -9.06 5.01
N THR A 67 4.09 -9.67 4.26
CA THR A 67 3.23 -10.76 4.73
C THR A 67 3.62 -12.13 4.17
N TRP A 68 4.57 -12.18 3.23
CA TRP A 68 5.02 -13.38 2.52
C TRP A 68 5.43 -14.52 3.47
N PHE A 69 6.24 -14.23 4.49
CA PHE A 69 6.68 -15.24 5.45
C PHE A 69 5.63 -15.60 6.50
N ASN A 70 4.37 -15.24 6.27
CA ASN A 70 3.30 -15.58 7.18
C ASN A 70 2.50 -16.78 6.67
N PRO A 71 2.51 -17.92 7.40
CA PRO A 71 1.71 -19.08 7.04
C PRO A 71 0.21 -18.79 6.89
N PHE A 72 -0.31 -17.76 7.57
CA PHE A 72 -1.70 -17.35 7.43
C PHE A 72 -1.97 -16.68 6.08
N THR A 73 -1.04 -15.84 5.58
CA THR A 73 -1.14 -15.24 4.24
C THR A 73 -1.18 -16.31 3.16
N HIS A 74 -0.41 -17.40 3.32
CA HIS A 74 -0.40 -18.49 2.35
C HIS A 74 -1.80 -19.08 2.15
N ALA A 75 -2.60 -19.23 3.21
CA ALA A 75 -3.98 -19.69 3.06
C ALA A 75 -4.78 -18.77 2.12
N TRP A 76 -4.65 -17.46 2.31
CA TRP A 76 -5.35 -16.47 1.50
C TRP A 76 -4.83 -16.37 0.07
N MET A 77 -3.55 -16.66 -0.17
CA MET A 77 -2.94 -16.56 -1.50
C MET A 77 -2.93 -17.86 -2.29
N TYR A 78 -3.14 -19.00 -1.61
CA TYR A 78 -3.05 -20.32 -2.23
C TYR A 78 -3.96 -20.53 -3.45
N PRO A 79 -5.24 -20.09 -3.44
CA PRO A 79 -6.10 -20.21 -4.63
C PRO A 79 -5.52 -19.46 -5.83
N PHE A 80 -4.90 -18.29 -5.60
CA PHE A 80 -4.30 -17.49 -6.65
C PHE A 80 -3.00 -18.10 -7.20
N VAL A 81 -2.13 -18.60 -6.31
CA VAL A 81 -0.91 -19.31 -6.71
C VAL A 81 -1.23 -20.55 -7.55
N LEU A 82 -2.25 -21.32 -7.17
CA LEU A 82 -2.71 -22.45 -7.98
C LEU A 82 -3.30 -21.99 -9.31
N TRP A 83 -4.14 -20.95 -9.33
CA TRP A 83 -4.63 -20.40 -10.59
C TRP A 83 -3.49 -20.01 -11.54
N MET A 84 -2.45 -19.32 -11.05
CA MET A 84 -1.27 -18.99 -11.86
C MET A 84 -0.56 -20.24 -12.40
N PHE A 85 -0.39 -21.27 -11.57
CA PHE A 85 0.21 -22.54 -11.97
C PHE A 85 -0.55 -23.23 -13.12
N PHE A 86 -1.88 -23.26 -13.04
CA PHE A 86 -2.73 -23.84 -14.08
C PHE A 86 -2.75 -22.96 -15.34
N LYS A 87 -2.90 -21.64 -15.17
CA LYS A 87 -2.94 -20.65 -16.26
C LYS A 87 -1.68 -20.70 -17.12
N THR A 88 -0.50 -20.71 -16.50
CA THR A 88 0.80 -20.77 -17.18
C THR A 88 1.02 -22.06 -17.97
N ARG A 89 0.27 -23.12 -17.65
CA ARG A 89 0.31 -24.42 -18.36
C ARG A 89 -0.83 -24.63 -19.34
N GLY A 90 -1.74 -23.66 -19.48
CA GLY A 90 -2.94 -23.80 -20.30
C GLY A 90 -3.91 -24.87 -19.77
N LEU A 91 -3.91 -25.14 -18.46
CA LEU A 91 -4.78 -26.11 -17.82
C LEU A 91 -6.02 -25.44 -17.24
N THR A 92 -7.15 -26.16 -17.24
CA THR A 92 -8.38 -25.74 -16.55
C THR A 92 -8.23 -25.93 -15.05
N PHE A 93 -8.52 -24.90 -14.26
CA PHE A 93 -8.46 -24.95 -12.80
C PHE A 93 -9.83 -25.30 -12.21
N TYR A 94 -10.02 -26.55 -11.79
CA TYR A 94 -11.27 -27.00 -11.19
C TYR A 94 -11.29 -26.71 -9.68
N LEU A 95 -12.47 -26.45 -9.12
CA LEU A 95 -12.62 -26.29 -7.68
C LEU A 95 -12.20 -27.56 -6.91
N ASP A 96 -12.39 -28.73 -7.53
CA ASP A 96 -11.99 -30.02 -6.97
C ASP A 96 -10.47 -30.25 -7.01
N ASP A 97 -9.69 -29.44 -7.74
CA ASP A 97 -8.22 -29.44 -7.62
C ASP A 97 -7.78 -28.74 -6.32
N LEU A 98 -8.55 -27.74 -5.87
CA LEU A 98 -8.25 -26.92 -4.71
C LEU A 98 -8.65 -27.60 -3.38
N LYS A 99 -9.80 -28.27 -3.33
CA LYS A 99 -10.33 -28.90 -2.09
C LYS A 99 -9.36 -29.92 -1.46
N PRO A 100 -8.78 -30.89 -2.18
CA PRO A 100 -7.89 -31.90 -1.59
C PRO A 100 -6.53 -31.32 -1.17
N ALA A 101 -6.10 -30.24 -1.83
CA ALA A 101 -4.87 -29.53 -1.52
C ALA A 101 -5.01 -28.58 -0.32
N TRP A 102 -6.23 -28.28 0.11
CA TRP A 102 -6.51 -27.34 1.18
C TRP A 102 -6.16 -27.92 2.56
N LYS A 103 -5.03 -27.48 3.11
CA LYS A 103 -4.51 -27.90 4.42
C LYS A 103 -4.50 -26.79 5.46
N TYR A 104 -5.16 -25.67 5.17
CA TYR A 104 -5.15 -24.48 6.02
C TYR A 104 -6.30 -24.48 7.02
N LYS A 105 -6.09 -23.83 8.16
CA LYS A 105 -7.11 -23.68 9.20
C LYS A 105 -8.28 -22.78 8.76
N THR A 106 -8.00 -21.79 7.93
CA THR A 106 -9.03 -20.91 7.37
C THR A 106 -9.94 -21.72 6.44
N PRO A 107 -11.28 -21.69 6.62
CA PRO A 107 -12.20 -22.39 5.74
C PRO A 107 -12.05 -21.93 4.28
N LEU A 108 -12.00 -22.89 3.34
CA LEU A 108 -11.79 -22.60 1.92
C LEU A 108 -12.92 -21.72 1.34
N ASP A 109 -14.16 -21.96 1.75
CA ASP A 109 -15.33 -21.17 1.37
C ASP A 109 -15.20 -19.71 1.81
N LYS A 110 -14.68 -19.44 3.03
CA LYS A 110 -14.39 -18.06 3.50
C LYS A 110 -13.36 -17.38 2.60
N VAL A 111 -12.32 -18.11 2.17
CA VAL A 111 -11.30 -17.56 1.27
C VAL A 111 -11.89 -17.27 -0.11
N LEU A 112 -12.56 -18.25 -0.73
CA LEU A 112 -13.16 -18.09 -2.05
C LEU A 112 -14.24 -17.00 -2.09
N ASP A 113 -15.04 -16.85 -1.03
CA ASP A 113 -16.02 -15.76 -0.92
C ASP A 113 -15.37 -14.38 -1.06
N VAL A 114 -14.17 -14.19 -0.50
CA VAL A 114 -13.42 -12.94 -0.69
C VAL A 114 -13.02 -12.75 -2.15
N TYR A 115 -12.44 -13.77 -2.80
CA TYR A 115 -12.04 -13.68 -4.21
C TYR A 115 -13.21 -13.42 -5.16
N ILE A 116 -14.38 -14.01 -4.86
CA ILE A 116 -15.59 -13.83 -5.66
C ILE A 116 -16.16 -12.42 -5.46
N LYS A 117 -16.26 -11.96 -4.20
CA LYS A 117 -16.74 -10.59 -3.89
C LYS A 117 -15.84 -9.50 -4.44
N GLU A 118 -14.54 -9.75 -4.52
CA GLU A 118 -13.58 -8.84 -5.16
C GLU A 118 -13.44 -9.05 -6.67
N GLU A 119 -14.28 -9.89 -7.27
CA GLU A 119 -14.30 -10.13 -8.71
C GLU A 119 -12.93 -10.56 -9.25
N VAL A 120 -12.08 -11.16 -8.40
CA VAL A 120 -10.81 -11.76 -8.79
C VAL A 120 -11.09 -13.09 -9.47
N PHE A 121 -11.99 -13.89 -8.88
CA PHE A 121 -12.45 -15.16 -9.45
C PHE A 121 -13.96 -15.20 -9.65
N ARG A 122 -14.37 -16.09 -10.56
CA ARG A 122 -15.74 -16.58 -10.66
C ARG A 122 -15.73 -18.10 -10.69
N ILE A 123 -16.78 -18.70 -10.15
CA ILE A 123 -17.00 -20.14 -10.25
C ILE A 123 -18.09 -20.38 -11.29
N VAL A 124 -17.77 -21.12 -12.34
CA VAL A 124 -18.70 -21.48 -13.42
C VAL A 124 -18.85 -22.99 -13.52
N LYS A 125 -19.99 -23.47 -14.01
CA LYS A 125 -20.22 -24.90 -14.25
C LYS A 125 -19.95 -25.23 -15.71
N SER A 126 -19.09 -26.22 -15.96
CA SER A 126 -18.90 -26.85 -17.28
C SER A 126 -18.87 -28.36 -17.11
N ASP A 127 -19.66 -29.09 -17.90
CA ASP A 127 -19.71 -30.56 -17.89
C ASP A 127 -19.96 -31.15 -16.50
N GLY A 128 -20.81 -30.48 -15.71
CA GLY A 128 -21.15 -30.88 -14.34
C GLY A 128 -20.06 -30.60 -13.30
N LYS A 129 -18.93 -29.99 -13.67
CA LYS A 129 -17.83 -29.62 -12.78
C LYS A 129 -17.77 -28.11 -12.55
N GLU A 130 -17.34 -27.72 -11.36
CA GLU A 130 -17.12 -26.31 -11.00
C GLU A 130 -15.69 -25.91 -11.36
N ILE A 131 -15.56 -24.86 -12.18
CA ILE A 131 -14.29 -24.32 -12.68
C ILE A 131 -14.09 -22.93 -12.10
N ILE A 132 -12.89 -22.66 -11.61
CA ILE A 132 -12.45 -21.33 -11.18
C ILE A 132 -11.89 -20.62 -12.42
N VAL A 133 -12.53 -19.53 -12.82
CA VAL A 133 -12.13 -18.68 -13.95
C VAL A 133 -11.87 -17.26 -13.48
N GLU A 134 -11.25 -16.45 -14.34
CA GLU A 134 -10.98 -15.05 -14.03
C GLU A 134 -12.30 -14.25 -13.87
N GLY A 135 -12.40 -13.57 -12.73
CA GLY A 135 -13.42 -12.56 -12.50
C GLY A 135 -13.13 -11.28 -13.29
N ASP A 136 -14.02 -10.30 -13.21
CA ASP A 136 -13.93 -9.10 -14.05
C ASP A 136 -12.75 -8.21 -13.68
N ALA A 137 -12.42 -8.09 -12.39
CA ALA A 137 -11.26 -7.31 -11.94
C ALA A 137 -9.93 -7.94 -12.41
N LEU A 138 -9.79 -9.27 -12.30
CA LEU A 138 -8.59 -9.97 -12.78
C LEU A 138 -8.46 -9.92 -14.31
N LYS A 139 -9.57 -10.03 -15.05
CA LYS A 139 -9.57 -9.87 -16.51
C LYS A 139 -9.14 -8.47 -16.93
N GLU A 140 -9.60 -7.44 -16.22
CA GLU A 140 -9.18 -6.05 -16.46
C GLU A 140 -7.66 -5.90 -16.27
N MET A 141 -7.12 -6.46 -15.19
CA MET A 141 -5.68 -6.47 -14.91
C MET A 141 -4.88 -7.15 -16.03
N LEU A 142 -5.28 -8.35 -16.42
CA LEU A 142 -4.61 -9.12 -17.48
C LEU A 142 -4.75 -8.45 -18.86
N THR A 143 -5.82 -7.72 -19.11
CA THR A 143 -5.99 -7.00 -20.38
C THR A 143 -5.04 -5.79 -20.44
N LYS A 144 -4.80 -5.11 -19.31
CA LYS A 144 -3.93 -3.93 -19.25
C LYS A 144 -2.44 -4.26 -19.25
N TYR A 145 -2.06 -5.40 -18.69
CA TYR A 145 -0.65 -5.75 -18.44
C TYR A 145 -0.24 -7.11 -19.02
N GLY A 146 -1.13 -7.80 -19.74
CA GLY A 146 -0.93 -9.17 -20.25
C GLY A 146 0.24 -9.34 -21.20
N ASP A 147 0.70 -8.25 -21.81
CA ASP A 147 1.83 -8.20 -22.73
C ASP A 147 3.18 -8.02 -22.01
N ARG A 148 3.17 -7.69 -20.71
CA ARG A 148 4.40 -7.51 -19.94
C ARG A 148 5.03 -8.84 -19.54
N PRO A 149 6.38 -8.93 -19.55
CA PRO A 149 7.09 -10.14 -19.11
C PRO A 149 6.89 -10.44 -17.62
N ASP A 150 6.64 -9.41 -16.81
CA ASP A 150 6.44 -9.47 -15.35
C ASP A 150 4.95 -9.46 -14.96
N VAL A 151 4.03 -9.77 -15.89
CA VAL A 151 2.57 -9.69 -15.63
C VAL A 151 2.13 -10.46 -14.40
N PHE A 152 2.64 -11.67 -14.16
CA PHE A 152 2.22 -12.48 -13.02
C PHE A 152 2.69 -11.90 -11.69
N GLU A 153 3.87 -11.29 -11.66
CA GLU A 153 4.37 -10.61 -10.45
C GLU A 153 3.51 -9.38 -10.13
N LEU A 154 3.13 -8.59 -11.15
CA LEU A 154 2.25 -7.44 -11.00
C LEU A 154 0.84 -7.84 -10.53
N VAL A 155 0.27 -8.87 -11.15
CA VAL A 155 -1.07 -9.36 -10.79
C VAL A 155 -1.03 -9.98 -9.40
N GLU A 156 -0.01 -10.77 -9.06
CA GLU A 156 0.15 -11.34 -7.72
C GLU A 156 0.23 -10.24 -6.67
N ALA A 157 1.08 -9.23 -6.86
CA ALA A 157 1.22 -8.11 -5.93
C ALA A 157 -0.10 -7.33 -5.75
N TRP A 158 -0.83 -7.09 -6.86
CA TRP A 158 -2.13 -6.43 -6.79
C TRP A 158 -3.18 -7.28 -6.04
N VAL A 159 -3.29 -8.57 -6.34
CA VAL A 159 -4.22 -9.47 -5.63
C VAL A 159 -3.84 -9.56 -4.15
N GLN A 160 -2.55 -9.71 -3.82
CA GLN A 160 -2.08 -9.70 -2.43
C GLN A 160 -2.50 -8.42 -1.70
N GLY A 161 -2.20 -7.25 -2.29
CA GLY A 161 -2.60 -5.95 -1.76
C GLY A 161 -4.11 -5.82 -1.57
N LEU A 162 -4.91 -6.25 -2.55
CA LEU A 162 -6.37 -6.19 -2.50
C LEU A 162 -6.96 -7.08 -1.40
N ILE A 163 -6.51 -8.33 -1.31
CA ILE A 163 -7.01 -9.29 -0.31
C ILE A 163 -6.56 -8.86 1.10
N ILE A 164 -5.31 -8.45 1.28
CA ILE A 164 -4.80 -8.06 2.59
C ILE A 164 -5.35 -6.70 3.03
N SER A 165 -5.55 -5.74 2.12
CA SER A 165 -6.24 -4.47 2.43
C SER A 165 -7.65 -4.71 2.95
N LYS A 166 -8.33 -5.80 2.55
CA LYS A 166 -9.62 -6.17 3.14
C LYS A 166 -9.51 -6.78 4.54
N LEU A 167 -8.41 -7.47 4.82
CA LEU A 167 -8.26 -8.33 6.00
C LEU A 167 -7.38 -7.74 7.11
N HIS A 168 -6.71 -6.60 6.90
CA HIS A 168 -5.73 -6.05 7.87
C HIS A 168 -6.27 -5.71 9.26
N GLU A 169 -7.59 -5.68 9.41
CA GLU A 169 -8.29 -5.44 10.67
C GLU A 169 -9.09 -6.65 11.17
N ASP A 170 -9.11 -7.74 10.40
CA ASP A 170 -9.80 -8.96 10.77
C ASP A 170 -9.13 -9.53 12.03
N ALA A 171 -9.92 -9.75 13.07
CA ALA A 171 -9.45 -10.34 14.31
C ALA A 171 -8.89 -11.76 14.08
N ASP A 172 -9.41 -12.47 13.07
CA ASP A 172 -8.95 -13.79 12.64
C ASP A 172 -7.67 -13.73 11.80
N ALA A 173 -7.24 -12.55 11.36
CA ALA A 173 -6.02 -12.34 10.58
C ALA A 173 -5.04 -11.37 11.28
N PRO A 174 -4.60 -11.70 12.53
CA PRO A 174 -3.78 -10.81 13.36
C PRO A 174 -2.41 -10.49 12.74
N ASP A 175 -1.99 -11.27 11.76
CA ASP A 175 -0.71 -11.15 11.08
C ASP A 175 -0.62 -9.97 10.12
N PHE A 176 -1.75 -9.39 9.75
CA PHE A 176 -1.83 -8.23 8.87
C PHE A 176 -1.81 -6.90 9.64
N ARG A 177 -1.64 -6.95 10.96
CA ARG A 177 -1.57 -5.78 11.85
C ARG A 177 -0.41 -4.84 11.55
N ALA A 178 0.66 -5.32 10.93
CA ALA A 178 1.76 -4.46 10.49
C ALA A 178 1.30 -3.45 9.42
N VAL A 179 0.46 -3.89 8.48
CA VAL A 179 -0.19 -3.03 7.48
C VAL A 179 -1.03 -1.95 8.17
N ASN A 180 -1.86 -2.35 9.14
CA ASN A 180 -2.67 -1.41 9.94
C ASN A 180 -1.80 -0.38 10.68
N ALA A 181 -0.70 -0.80 11.30
CA ALA A 181 0.22 0.10 12.00
C ALA A 181 0.85 1.13 11.05
N ILE A 182 1.26 0.73 9.85
CA ILE A 182 1.79 1.61 8.80
C ILE A 182 0.73 2.61 8.34
N ILE A 183 -0.47 2.14 7.99
CA ILE A 183 -1.60 2.98 7.56
C ILE A 183 -1.84 4.08 8.59
N ASN A 184 -1.90 3.71 9.87
CA ASN A 184 -2.11 4.66 10.97
C ASN A 184 -0.92 5.60 11.13
N ALA A 185 0.31 5.10 11.07
CA ALA A 185 1.50 5.93 11.21
C ALA A 185 1.59 7.01 10.13
N ILE A 186 1.38 6.63 8.87
CA ILE A 186 1.38 7.56 7.73
C ILE A 186 0.18 8.51 7.83
N SER A 187 -1.02 8.00 8.09
CA SER A 187 -2.22 8.84 8.19
C SER A 187 -2.14 9.86 9.32
N ASP A 188 -1.47 9.54 10.42
CA ASP A 188 -1.38 10.43 11.59
C ASP A 188 -0.27 11.47 11.45
N LYS A 189 0.78 11.18 10.66
CA LYS A 189 2.01 12.00 10.62
C LYS A 189 2.27 12.70 9.31
N LEU A 190 1.81 12.14 8.20
CA LEU A 190 2.14 12.65 6.86
C LEU A 190 0.93 13.22 6.14
N ILE A 191 -0.29 13.00 6.65
CA ILE A 191 -1.53 13.38 6.00
C ILE A 191 -2.35 14.27 6.93
N ASP A 192 -2.82 15.40 6.43
CA ASP A 192 -3.68 16.30 7.20
C ASP A 192 -5.12 15.75 7.33
N THR A 193 -5.96 16.46 8.09
CA THR A 193 -7.37 16.07 8.27
C THR A 193 -8.21 16.16 6.98
N ASN A 194 -7.70 16.82 5.93
CA ASN A 194 -8.37 16.96 4.65
C ASN A 194 -7.98 15.88 3.63
N GLY A 195 -6.91 15.13 3.89
CA GLY A 195 -6.31 14.20 2.94
C GLY A 195 -5.24 14.81 2.05
N ASN A 196 -4.72 15.99 2.41
CA ASN A 196 -3.53 16.56 1.77
C ASN A 196 -2.27 15.98 2.42
N ILE A 197 -1.20 15.89 1.63
CA ILE A 197 0.12 15.50 2.14
C ILE A 197 0.73 16.68 2.89
N ASP A 198 0.96 16.50 4.19
CA ASP A 198 1.59 17.46 5.11
C ASP A 198 2.97 16.99 5.60
N GLY A 199 3.36 15.76 5.22
CA GLY A 199 4.66 15.20 5.53
C GLY A 199 5.80 15.98 4.87
N GLU A 200 6.93 16.09 5.57
CA GLU A 200 8.12 16.74 5.03
C GLU A 200 8.72 15.91 3.89
N PRO A 201 8.93 16.47 2.69
CA PRO A 201 9.47 15.73 1.56
C PRO A 201 10.98 15.50 1.72
N TYR A 202 11.42 14.31 1.34
CA TYR A 202 12.83 14.00 1.11
C TYR A 202 13.10 14.04 -0.39
N THR A 203 13.93 14.99 -0.82
CA THR A 203 14.21 15.26 -2.23
C THR A 203 15.60 14.82 -2.65
N LYS A 204 15.73 14.29 -3.87
CA LYS A 204 17.01 14.02 -4.53
C LYS A 204 17.11 14.85 -5.80
N ILE A 205 18.30 15.38 -6.06
CA ILE A 205 18.57 16.12 -7.31
C ILE A 205 18.50 15.11 -8.46
N ALA A 206 17.56 15.32 -9.38
CA ALA A 206 17.38 14.46 -10.55
C ALA A 206 18.09 15.01 -11.79
N SER A 207 18.13 16.34 -11.91
CA SER A 207 18.70 17.01 -13.07
C SER A 207 19.23 18.39 -12.72
N TYR A 208 20.06 18.91 -13.61
CA TYR A 208 20.62 20.24 -13.58
C TYR A 208 20.15 20.96 -14.83
N LYS A 209 19.56 22.14 -14.66
CA LYS A 209 19.03 22.96 -15.74
C LYS A 209 19.86 24.23 -15.91
N CYS A 210 20.21 24.53 -17.16
CA CYS A 210 20.97 25.72 -17.52
C CYS A 210 20.05 26.93 -17.53
N LYS A 211 20.31 27.95 -16.70
CA LYS A 211 19.50 29.19 -16.66
C LYS A 211 19.61 30.04 -17.92
N MET A 212 20.65 29.83 -18.75
CA MET A 212 20.89 30.62 -19.95
C MET A 212 20.13 30.11 -21.18
N CYS A 213 20.04 28.79 -21.34
CA CYS A 213 19.41 28.18 -22.53
C CYS A 213 18.32 27.16 -22.22
N GLY A 214 18.10 26.82 -20.95
CA GLY A 214 17.10 25.84 -20.52
C GLY A 214 17.50 24.38 -20.74
N ALA A 215 18.72 24.08 -21.19
CA ALA A 215 19.19 22.70 -21.35
C ALA A 215 19.16 21.95 -20.01
N VAL A 216 18.66 20.71 -20.02
CA VAL A 216 18.56 19.83 -18.84
C VAL A 216 19.56 18.69 -18.99
N LEU A 217 20.42 18.51 -18.00
CA LEU A 217 21.49 17.50 -17.98
C LEU A 217 21.40 16.70 -16.68
N ALA A 218 21.71 15.40 -16.75
CA ALA A 218 21.56 14.49 -15.62
C ALA A 218 22.61 14.72 -14.53
N THR A 219 23.82 15.16 -14.90
CA THR A 219 24.92 15.32 -13.95
C THR A 219 25.41 16.76 -13.86
N LYS A 220 25.93 17.10 -12.67
CA LYS A 220 26.55 18.39 -12.40
C LYS A 220 27.78 18.63 -13.28
N GLU A 221 28.53 17.57 -13.58
CA GLU A 221 29.73 17.63 -14.40
C GLU A 221 29.38 17.93 -15.86
N ASP A 222 28.36 17.28 -16.42
CA ASP A 222 27.89 17.56 -17.77
C ASP A 222 27.37 18.99 -17.89
N MET A 223 26.65 19.47 -16.88
CA MET A 223 26.20 20.86 -16.82
C MET A 223 27.36 21.85 -16.77
N ARG A 224 28.40 21.56 -15.98
CA ARG A 224 29.63 22.37 -15.95
C ARG A 224 30.30 22.40 -17.33
N LYS A 225 30.46 21.25 -17.99
CA LYS A 225 31.03 21.17 -19.35
C LYS A 225 30.19 21.95 -20.35
N HIS A 226 28.87 21.82 -20.28
CA HIS A 226 27.95 22.56 -21.13
C HIS A 226 28.12 24.08 -20.98
N LEU A 227 28.13 24.59 -19.74
CA LEU A 227 28.27 26.03 -19.47
C LEU A 227 29.63 26.57 -19.94
N MET A 228 30.71 25.81 -19.75
CA MET A 228 32.04 26.22 -20.21
C MET A 228 32.19 26.16 -21.74
N THR A 229 31.58 25.19 -22.42
CA THR A 229 31.76 24.98 -23.87
C THR A 229 30.79 25.78 -24.72
N VAL A 230 29.50 25.78 -24.35
CA VAL A 230 28.42 26.42 -25.10
C VAL A 230 28.29 27.90 -24.74
N HIS A 231 28.38 28.23 -23.44
CA HIS A 231 28.18 29.59 -22.94
C HIS A 231 29.47 30.31 -22.57
N ARG A 232 30.63 29.63 -22.65
CA ARG A 232 31.95 30.17 -22.30
C ARG A 232 32.01 30.79 -20.90
N VAL A 233 31.21 30.24 -19.97
CA VAL A 233 31.15 30.70 -18.58
C VAL A 233 32.46 30.31 -17.89
N PRO A 234 33.15 31.26 -17.22
CA PRO A 234 34.32 30.96 -16.39
C PRO A 234 34.03 29.90 -15.33
N SER A 235 35.03 29.08 -15.02
CA SER A 235 34.84 27.86 -14.22
C SER A 235 34.41 28.12 -12.76
N ASP A 236 34.68 29.32 -12.27
CA ASP A 236 34.32 29.89 -10.97
C ASP A 236 32.90 30.47 -10.93
N GLU A 237 32.32 30.80 -12.09
CA GLU A 237 30.95 31.38 -12.20
C GLU A 237 29.88 30.33 -12.56
N VAL A 238 30.28 29.13 -13.02
CA VAL A 238 29.38 28.06 -13.49
C VAL A 238 28.17 27.85 -12.58
N MET A 239 28.39 27.75 -11.26
CA MET A 239 27.32 27.41 -10.31
C MET A 239 26.20 28.45 -10.22
N MET A 240 26.46 29.71 -10.59
CA MET A 240 25.44 30.76 -10.58
C MET A 240 24.38 30.53 -11.67
N HIS A 241 24.77 29.86 -12.76
CA HIS A 241 23.94 29.60 -13.95
C HIS A 241 23.26 28.23 -13.94
N VAL A 242 23.39 27.48 -12.86
CA VAL A 242 22.75 26.17 -12.68
C VAL A 242 21.52 26.33 -11.79
N GLU A 243 20.43 25.72 -12.22
CA GLU A 243 19.23 25.45 -11.42
C GLU A 243 19.18 23.93 -11.16
N GLU A 244 19.17 23.53 -9.89
CA GLU A 244 19.05 22.10 -9.52
C GLU A 244 17.58 21.73 -9.46
N GLU A 245 17.17 20.74 -10.25
CA GLU A 245 15.80 20.23 -10.27
C GLU A 245 15.74 18.96 -9.40
N GLY A 246 15.10 19.09 -8.24
CA GLY A 246 14.87 18.00 -7.31
C GLY A 246 13.57 17.26 -7.58
N ILE A 247 13.56 15.95 -7.36
CA ILE A 247 12.35 15.14 -7.30
C ILE A 247 12.12 14.68 -5.85
N VAL A 248 10.86 14.55 -5.46
CA VAL A 248 10.48 13.97 -4.17
C VAL A 248 10.59 12.45 -4.29
N ILE A 249 11.54 11.87 -3.58
CA ILE A 249 11.76 10.41 -3.55
C ILE A 249 11.18 9.77 -2.28
N GLY A 250 10.69 10.56 -1.33
CA GLY A 250 9.96 10.06 -0.17
C GLY A 250 9.51 11.16 0.78
N TYR A 251 8.96 10.74 1.92
CA TYR A 251 8.50 11.63 2.98
C TYR A 251 9.01 11.15 4.33
N LEU A 252 9.41 12.08 5.19
CA LEU A 252 10.04 11.78 6.47
C LEU A 252 9.00 11.39 7.53
N LEU A 253 8.94 10.10 7.87
CA LEU A 253 8.15 9.57 8.98
C LEU A 253 9.01 9.38 10.21
N ASP A 254 8.61 9.94 11.36
CA ASP A 254 9.28 9.69 12.64
C ASP A 254 9.37 8.18 12.91
N TYR A 255 10.60 7.67 12.96
CA TYR A 255 10.86 6.24 13.03
C TYR A 255 10.38 5.65 14.35
N GLU A 256 10.59 6.34 15.48
CA GLU A 256 10.14 5.88 16.79
C GLU A 256 8.62 5.84 16.87
N TYR A 257 7.94 6.81 16.24
CA TYR A 257 6.48 6.79 16.16
C TYR A 257 5.95 5.55 15.42
N LEU A 258 6.61 5.13 14.34
CA LEU A 258 6.26 3.91 13.62
C LEU A 258 6.48 2.66 14.49
N LEU A 259 7.62 2.55 15.17
CA LEU A 259 7.89 1.42 16.07
C LEU A 259 6.85 1.32 17.19
N ASP A 260 6.42 2.44 17.75
CA ASP A 260 5.38 2.47 18.77
C ASP A 260 3.98 2.16 18.21
N ALA A 261 3.68 2.56 16.97
CA ALA A 261 2.46 2.13 16.27
C ALA A 261 2.44 0.59 16.08
N LEU A 262 3.56 -0.01 15.69
CA LEU A 262 3.70 -1.46 15.56
C LEU A 262 3.47 -2.18 16.89
N LYS A 263 4.12 -1.71 17.98
CA LYS A 263 3.93 -2.27 19.32
C LYS A 263 2.48 -2.21 19.78
N ARG A 264 1.77 -1.09 19.53
CA ARG A 264 0.34 -0.94 19.90
C ARG A 264 -0.56 -1.96 19.19
N GLU A 265 -0.18 -2.38 17.99
CA GLU A 265 -0.87 -3.45 17.25
C GLU A 265 -0.35 -4.85 17.60
N GLY A 266 0.62 -4.97 18.52
CA GLY A 266 1.20 -6.25 18.93
C GLY A 266 2.13 -6.87 17.88
N VAL A 267 2.75 -6.04 17.04
CA VAL A 267 3.76 -6.44 16.07
C VAL A 267 5.14 -6.21 16.67
N SER A 268 6.03 -7.21 16.59
CA SER A 268 7.44 -7.06 17.00
C SER A 268 8.15 -6.10 16.04
N PRO A 269 8.67 -4.96 16.55
CA PRO A 269 9.38 -4.00 15.71
C PRO A 269 10.63 -4.60 15.07
N GLU A 270 11.35 -5.48 15.77
CA GLU A 270 12.58 -6.11 15.28
C GLU A 270 12.31 -6.94 14.02
N ARG A 271 11.27 -7.79 14.07
CA ARG A 271 10.84 -8.61 12.93
C ARG A 271 10.34 -7.74 11.77
N PHE A 272 9.69 -6.62 12.08
CA PHE A 272 9.25 -5.67 11.06
C PHE A 272 10.46 -5.03 10.36
N VAL A 273 11.43 -4.52 11.12
CA VAL A 273 12.64 -3.88 10.60
C VAL A 273 13.46 -4.85 9.76
N GLU A 274 13.63 -6.10 10.20
CA GLU A 274 14.29 -7.13 9.40
C GLU A 274 13.64 -7.30 8.02
N ARG A 275 12.30 -7.36 7.97
CA ARG A 275 11.55 -7.48 6.71
C ARG A 275 11.66 -6.24 5.85
N MET A 276 11.51 -5.07 6.46
CA MET A 276 11.68 -3.78 5.80
C MET A 276 13.05 -3.73 5.13
N GLN A 277 14.09 -4.15 5.84
CA GLN A 277 15.45 -4.15 5.31
C GLN A 277 15.70 -5.23 4.25
N ARG A 278 15.09 -6.40 4.40
CA ARG A 278 15.29 -7.49 3.45
C ARG A 278 14.56 -7.27 2.12
N PHE A 279 13.43 -6.58 2.17
CA PHE A 279 12.51 -6.47 1.03
C PHE A 279 12.25 -5.05 0.54
N GLY A 280 12.88 -4.03 1.15
CA GLY A 280 12.69 -2.63 0.75
C GLY A 280 11.30 -2.07 1.04
N ILE A 281 10.54 -2.66 1.96
CA ILE A 281 9.16 -2.25 2.26
C ILE A 281 9.14 -0.79 2.72
N LEU A 282 8.21 0.02 2.22
CA LEU A 282 8.07 1.46 2.48
C LEU A 282 9.19 2.34 1.92
N ALA A 283 10.25 1.78 1.35
CA ALA A 283 11.40 2.58 0.90
C ALA A 283 11.38 2.80 -0.60
N HIS A 284 12.12 3.81 -1.08
CA HIS A 284 12.40 3.96 -2.50
C HIS A 284 13.34 2.85 -2.97
N GLU A 285 13.14 2.34 -4.19
CA GLU A 285 13.97 1.30 -4.82
C GLU A 285 15.42 1.74 -5.12
N ASP A 286 15.73 3.01 -4.87
CA ASP A 286 17.03 3.59 -5.20
C ASP A 286 18.07 3.16 -4.15
N PRO A 287 19.09 2.35 -4.52
CA PRO A 287 20.05 1.82 -3.57
C PRO A 287 20.93 2.91 -2.93
N ASP A 288 21.02 4.09 -3.55
CA ASP A 288 21.78 5.22 -3.02
C ASP A 288 20.97 6.04 -2.02
N THR A 289 19.66 5.79 -1.93
CA THR A 289 18.79 6.49 -0.98
C THR A 289 18.82 5.78 0.37
N PRO A 290 19.27 6.44 1.46
CA PRO A 290 19.20 5.83 2.78
C PRO A 290 17.75 5.60 3.17
N TRP A 291 17.44 4.49 3.84
CA TRP A 291 16.09 4.29 4.38
C TRP A 291 15.83 5.13 5.62
N ILE A 292 16.85 5.25 6.46
CA ILE A 292 16.79 6.05 7.68
C ILE A 292 17.64 7.30 7.48
N HIS A 293 17.00 8.46 7.57
CA HIS A 293 17.65 9.76 7.61
C HIS A 293 17.74 10.24 9.05
N GLU A 294 18.94 10.55 9.52
CA GLU A 294 19.14 11.11 10.86
C GLU A 294 19.30 12.64 10.79
N ARG A 295 18.49 13.35 11.58
CA ARG A 295 18.53 14.81 11.68
C ARG A 295 18.19 15.25 13.09
N ASP A 296 19.03 16.11 13.66
CA ASP A 296 18.86 16.66 15.02
C ASP A 296 18.69 15.58 16.11
N GLY A 297 19.42 14.48 15.98
CA GLY A 297 19.35 13.33 16.91
C GLY A 297 18.06 12.51 16.81
N LYS A 298 17.22 12.77 15.80
CA LYS A 298 16.02 11.97 15.48
C LYS A 298 16.24 11.16 14.22
N ARG A 299 15.59 10.00 14.17
CA ARG A 299 15.60 9.09 13.02
C ARG A 299 14.29 9.18 12.27
N TYR A 300 14.36 9.31 10.96
CA TYR A 300 13.20 9.36 10.07
C TYR A 300 13.30 8.25 9.05
N LEU A 301 12.23 7.50 8.87
CA LEU A 301 12.07 6.61 7.73
C LEU A 301 11.68 7.45 6.51
N ILE A 302 12.37 7.28 5.39
CA ILE A 302 12.00 7.89 4.11
C ILE A 302 10.94 7.00 3.45
N VAL A 303 9.68 7.38 3.62
CA VAL A 303 8.52 6.60 3.13
C VAL A 303 8.28 6.88 1.64
N HIS A 304 8.11 5.81 0.86
CA HIS A 304 7.86 5.85 -0.58
C HIS A 304 6.62 6.71 -0.90
N PRO A 305 6.70 7.62 -1.90
CA PRO A 305 5.59 8.52 -2.24
C PRO A 305 4.26 7.82 -2.54
N ALA A 306 4.31 6.62 -3.14
CA ALA A 306 3.13 5.79 -3.41
C ALA A 306 2.30 5.49 -2.15
N TRP A 307 2.94 5.08 -1.05
CA TRP A 307 2.25 4.86 0.21
C TRP A 307 1.56 6.14 0.70
N VAL A 308 2.27 7.26 0.66
CA VAL A 308 1.72 8.54 1.12
C VAL A 308 0.52 8.96 0.27
N ARG A 309 0.57 8.81 -1.06
CA ARG A 309 -0.57 9.12 -1.96
C ARG A 309 -1.76 8.18 -1.75
N VAL A 310 -1.52 6.88 -1.58
CA VAL A 310 -2.60 5.90 -1.28
C VAL A 310 -3.26 6.22 0.06
N ILE A 311 -2.50 6.54 1.11
CA ILE A 311 -3.06 6.90 2.42
C ILE A 311 -3.73 8.28 2.40
N ALA A 312 -3.21 9.25 1.63
CA ALA A 312 -3.87 10.52 1.39
C ALA A 312 -5.26 10.32 0.78
N ARG A 313 -5.35 9.49 -0.27
CA ARG A 313 -6.64 9.13 -0.88
C ARG A 313 -7.55 8.38 0.09
N THR A 314 -6.99 7.47 0.89
CA THR A 314 -7.72 6.75 1.94
C THR A 314 -8.35 7.72 2.93
N LYS A 315 -7.65 8.79 3.30
CA LYS A 315 -8.16 9.81 4.21
C LYS A 315 -9.37 10.56 3.64
N ILE A 316 -9.36 10.83 2.33
CA ILE A 316 -10.49 11.45 1.64
C ILE A 316 -11.73 10.54 1.72
N TYR A 317 -11.58 9.26 1.37
CA TYR A 317 -12.67 8.26 1.48
C TYR A 317 -13.13 8.07 2.93
N GLU A 318 -12.22 8.05 3.91
CA GLU A 318 -12.56 7.98 5.35
C GLU A 318 -13.52 9.12 5.72
N ARG A 319 -13.24 10.36 5.27
CA ARG A 319 -14.10 11.51 5.53
C ARG A 319 -15.46 11.39 4.85
N GLU A 320 -15.50 10.92 3.61
CA GLU A 320 -16.74 10.72 2.86
C GLU A 320 -17.64 9.69 3.56
N LEU A 321 -17.06 8.60 4.04
CA LEU A 321 -17.77 7.59 4.84
C LEU A 321 -18.25 8.12 6.19
N LEU A 322 -17.64 9.18 6.74
CA LEU A 322 -18.06 9.77 8.01
C LEU A 322 -19.01 10.95 7.84
N ARG A 323 -19.11 11.53 6.64
CA ARG A 323 -19.87 12.76 6.39
C ARG A 323 -21.36 12.52 6.61
N GLY A 324 -21.96 13.34 7.47
CA GLY A 324 -23.39 13.27 7.77
C GLY A 324 -23.82 12.05 8.58
N ARG A 325 -22.89 11.24 9.09
CA ARG A 325 -23.21 10.07 9.89
C ARG A 325 -23.24 10.41 11.38
N GLU A 326 -24.23 9.89 12.09
CA GLU A 326 -24.38 10.13 13.51
C GLU A 326 -23.20 9.58 14.29
N ARG A 327 -22.55 10.48 15.03
CA ARG A 327 -21.51 10.14 15.98
C ARG A 327 -22.17 9.75 17.29
N VAL A 328 -22.18 8.46 17.59
CA VAL A 328 -22.70 7.96 18.85
C VAL A 328 -21.56 7.99 19.87
N VAL A 329 -21.64 8.95 20.81
CA VAL A 329 -20.67 9.12 21.92
C VAL A 329 -20.91 8.09 23.03
#